data_AF-A0A850M000-F1
#
_entry.id   AF-A0A850M000-F1
#
_cell.length_a   1.000
_cell.length_b   1.000
_cell.length_c   1.000
_cell.angle_alpha   90.00
_cell.angle_beta   90.00
_cell.angle_gamma   90.00
#
_symmetry.space_group_name_H-M   'P 1'
#
loop_
_entity.id
_entity.type
_entity.pdbx_description
1 polymer ?
#
loop_
_entity_poly.entity_id
_entity_poly.type
_entity_poly.pdbx_seq_one_letter_code
_entity_poly.pdbx_strand_id
1 'polypeptide(L)'
;MRIENILQIITAQFFQRKGVKSSSKPLNSTEDKVEISSEARDLQKNHKINDLQNGEVKNIQAVREEKVKEVISKVDQDFYSSPKVISKIGESLLKLFGI
;
A
#
# COMPACT_ATOMS: atom_id res chain seq x y z
N MET A 1 14.95 28.70 13.39
CA MET A 1 13.80 28.81 12.48
C MET A 1 13.05 27.48 12.49
N ARG A 2 11.74 27.50 12.76
CA ARG A 2 10.89 26.32 12.94
C ARG A 2 10.24 25.97 11.59
N ILE A 3 10.65 24.87 10.96
CA ILE A 3 10.18 24.43 9.63
C ILE A 3 8.90 23.57 9.74
N GLU A 4 8.52 23.17 10.96
CA GLU A 4 7.43 22.22 11.21
C GLU A 4 6.02 22.75 10.85
N ASN A 5 5.85 24.06 10.70
CA ASN A 5 4.53 24.68 10.46
C ASN A 5 4.08 24.71 8.99
N ILE A 6 4.97 24.46 8.02
CA ILE A 6 4.60 24.54 6.59
C ILE A 6 3.87 23.28 6.13
N LEU A 7 4.23 22.11 6.68
CA LEU A 7 3.66 20.83 6.26
C LEU A 7 2.22 20.60 6.78
N GLN A 8 1.81 21.25 7.88
CA GLN A 8 0.44 21.15 8.39
C GLN A 8 -0.58 21.97 7.57
N ILE A 9 -0.12 23.02 6.88
CA ILE A 9 -1.01 23.91 6.12
C ILE A 9 -1.43 23.28 4.78
N ILE A 10 -0.56 22.47 4.18
CA ILE A 10 -0.79 21.86 2.86
C ILE A 10 -1.83 20.73 2.94
N THR A 11 -1.92 20.00 4.06
CA THR A 11 -2.89 18.90 4.23
C THR A 11 -4.31 19.40 4.51
N ALA A 12 -4.47 20.59 5.12
CA ALA A 12 -5.78 21.14 5.44
C ALA A 12 -6.53 21.74 4.23
N GLN A 13 -5.81 22.15 3.18
CA GLN A 13 -6.42 22.89 2.05
C GLN A 13 -7.08 22.03 0.97
N PHE A 14 -6.90 20.70 0.96
CA PHE A 14 -7.38 19.83 -0.13
C PHE A 14 -8.67 19.04 0.13
N PHE A 15 -9.35 19.20 1.27
CA PHE A 15 -10.58 18.43 1.58
C PHE A 15 -11.85 19.25 1.80
N GLN A 16 -11.94 20.46 1.25
CA GLN A 16 -13.23 21.14 1.14
C GLN A 16 -13.88 20.83 -0.21
N ARG A 17 -14.50 19.64 -0.30
CA ARG A 17 -15.50 19.37 -1.36
C ARG A 17 -16.65 20.35 -1.17
N LYS A 18 -16.64 21.46 -1.90
CA LYS A 18 -17.80 22.34 -2.05
C LYS A 18 -18.93 21.52 -2.68
N GLY A 19 -19.99 21.26 -1.92
CA GLY A 19 -21.30 20.95 -2.49
C GLY A 19 -21.91 19.56 -2.26
N VAL A 20 -21.36 18.70 -1.40
CA VAL A 20 -22.12 17.51 -0.95
C VAL A 20 -22.51 17.71 0.50
N LYS A 21 -23.73 18.22 0.72
CA LYS A 21 -24.38 18.09 2.02
C LYS A 21 -24.64 16.60 2.21
N SER A 22 -23.75 15.88 2.87
CA SER A 22 -24.08 14.56 3.42
C SER A 22 -24.96 14.77 4.66
N SER A 23 -26.18 15.25 4.44
CA SER A 23 -27.23 15.24 5.45
C SER A 23 -28.11 14.01 5.21
N SER A 24 -27.52 12.84 5.17
CA SER A 24 -28.25 11.62 5.49
C SER A 24 -27.78 11.21 6.87
N LYS A 25 -28.36 11.82 7.90
CA LYS A 25 -28.55 11.05 9.14
C LYS A 25 -29.21 9.74 8.71
N PRO A 26 -28.77 8.56 9.17
CA PRO A 26 -29.53 7.36 8.88
C PRO A 26 -30.95 7.63 9.38
N LEU A 27 -31.92 7.65 8.46
CA LEU A 27 -33.30 7.41 8.88
C LEU A 27 -33.23 5.98 9.40
N ASN A 28 -33.02 5.84 10.71
CA ASN A 28 -33.51 4.65 11.39
C ASN A 28 -35.03 4.76 11.33
N SER A 29 -35.60 4.49 10.15
CA SER A 29 -36.99 4.06 10.07
C SER A 29 -36.98 2.79 10.92
N THR A 30 -37.79 2.77 11.95
CA THR A 30 -37.98 1.61 12.85
C THR A 30 -38.57 0.39 12.13
N GLU A 31 -38.57 0.39 10.79
CA GLU A 31 -39.27 -0.56 9.92
C GLU A 31 -38.34 -1.20 8.88
N ASP A 32 -37.26 -0.54 8.45
CA ASP A 32 -36.34 -1.15 7.46
C ASP A 32 -35.36 -2.11 8.14
N LYS A 33 -35.70 -3.40 8.08
CA LYS A 33 -34.84 -4.49 8.52
C LYS A 33 -33.89 -4.90 7.38
N VAL A 34 -32.60 -4.67 7.56
CA VAL A 34 -31.58 -5.22 6.67
C VAL A 34 -31.33 -6.68 7.06
N GLU A 35 -31.88 -7.60 6.28
CA GLU A 35 -31.61 -9.04 6.43
C GLU A 35 -30.53 -9.49 5.44
N ILE A 36 -29.52 -10.19 5.95
CA ILE A 36 -28.49 -10.84 5.13
C ILE A 36 -29.02 -12.23 4.77
N SER A 37 -28.96 -12.59 3.48
CA SER A 37 -29.36 -13.93 3.02
C SER A 37 -28.55 -15.02 3.74
N SER A 38 -29.15 -16.21 3.89
CA SER A 38 -28.47 -17.37 4.48
C SER A 38 -27.17 -17.69 3.75
N GLU A 39 -27.18 -17.62 2.42
CA GLU A 39 -26.00 -17.83 1.57
C GLU A 39 -24.89 -16.81 1.85
N ALA A 40 -25.23 -15.53 1.97
CA ALA A 40 -24.26 -14.48 2.29
C ALA A 40 -23.69 -14.63 3.71
N ARG A 41 -24.49 -15.10 4.68
CA ARG A 41 -24.00 -15.43 6.03
C ARG A 41 -23.01 -16.60 6.01
N ASP A 42 -23.26 -17.60 5.19
CA ASP A 42 -22.38 -18.77 5.12
C ASP A 42 -21.06 -18.46 4.39
N LEU A 43 -21.10 -17.60 3.37
CA LEU A 43 -19.88 -17.05 2.76
C LEU A 43 -19.05 -16.24 3.75
N GLN A 44 -19.69 -15.44 4.61
CA GLN A 44 -18.99 -14.66 5.64
C GLN A 44 -18.30 -15.54 6.68
N LYS A 45 -18.92 -16.66 7.09
CA LYS A 45 -18.31 -17.61 8.04
C LYS A 45 -17.08 -18.31 7.46
N ASN A 46 -17.08 -18.57 6.15
CA ASN A 46 -16.03 -19.32 5.46
C ASN A 46 -14.83 -18.43 5.06
N HIS A 47 -15.02 -17.11 4.94
CA HIS A 47 -13.91 -16.18 4.74
C HIS A 47 -13.25 -15.88 6.08
N LYS A 48 -12.20 -16.63 6.40
CA LYS A 48 -11.20 -16.30 7.44
C LYS A 48 -10.41 -15.04 7.05
N ILE A 49 -11.06 -13.88 7.07
CA ILE A 49 -10.43 -12.58 6.80
C ILE A 49 -9.33 -12.29 7.84
N ASN A 50 -9.45 -12.88 9.03
CA ASN A 50 -8.51 -12.68 10.14
C ASN A 50 -7.23 -13.53 10.05
N ASP A 51 -7.22 -14.64 9.30
CA ASP A 51 -6.03 -15.51 9.21
C ASP A 51 -5.02 -15.02 8.17
N LEU A 52 -5.45 -14.22 7.18
CA LEU A 52 -4.59 -13.66 6.14
C LEU A 52 -3.74 -12.46 6.62
N GLN A 53 -4.19 -11.73 7.65
CA GLN A 53 -3.52 -10.50 8.07
C GLN A 53 -2.20 -10.73 8.81
N ASN A 54 -1.99 -11.89 9.42
CA ASN A 54 -0.85 -12.12 10.32
C ASN A 54 0.26 -13.01 9.74
N GLY A 55 -0.04 -13.89 8.79
CA GLY A 55 0.96 -14.81 8.21
C GLY A 55 1.63 -14.28 6.96
N GLU A 56 0.83 -13.90 5.95
CA GLU A 56 1.35 -13.50 4.64
C GLU A 56 2.01 -12.12 4.67
N VAL A 57 1.44 -11.18 5.43
CA VAL A 57 2.00 -9.82 5.57
C VAL A 57 3.36 -9.85 6.25
N LYS A 58 3.55 -10.70 7.27
CA LYS A 58 4.84 -10.87 7.95
C LYS A 58 5.89 -11.50 7.04
N ASN A 59 5.51 -12.49 6.24
CA ASN A 59 6.41 -13.09 5.26
C ASN A 59 6.83 -12.09 4.18
N ILE A 60 5.89 -11.25 3.70
CA ILE A 60 6.21 -10.18 2.73
C ILE A 60 7.15 -9.15 3.36
N GLN A 61 6.97 -8.78 4.63
CA GLN A 61 7.87 -7.86 5.34
C GLN A 61 9.26 -8.47 5.52
N ALA A 62 9.37 -9.72 5.95
CA ALA A 62 10.65 -10.41 6.14
C ALA A 62 11.44 -10.50 4.82
N VAL A 63 10.78 -10.86 3.72
CA VAL A 63 11.40 -10.93 2.39
C VAL A 63 11.84 -9.54 1.91
N ARG A 64 11.12 -8.48 2.25
CA ARG A 64 11.53 -7.10 1.93
C ARG A 64 12.77 -6.70 2.72
N GLU A 65 12.81 -6.99 4.02
CA GLU A 65 13.96 -6.67 4.87
C GLU A 65 15.23 -7.39 4.43
N GLU A 66 15.13 -8.67 4.06
CA GLU A 66 16.26 -9.46 3.57
C GLU A 66 16.83 -8.87 2.26
N LYS A 67 15.95 -8.54 1.30
CA LYS A 67 16.38 -7.91 0.04
C LYS A 67 17.00 -6.54 0.25
N VAL A 68 16.48 -5.75 1.18
CA VAL A 68 17.05 -4.43 1.51
C VAL A 68 18.45 -4.59 2.10
N LYS A 69 18.66 -5.53 3.03
CA LYS A 69 20.00 -5.83 3.56
C LYS A 69 20.97 -6.26 2.47
N GLU A 70 20.54 -7.14 1.57
CA GLU A 70 21.36 -7.59 0.44
C GLU A 70 21.79 -6.42 -0.46
N VAL A 71 20.87 -5.50 -0.77
CA VAL A 71 21.16 -4.31 -1.57
C VAL A 71 22.14 -3.39 -0.86
N ILE A 72 21.97 -3.15 0.44
CA ILE A 72 22.90 -2.34 1.25
C ILE A 72 24.31 -2.95 1.18
N SER A 73 24.45 -4.26 1.41
CA SER A 73 25.75 -4.93 1.32
C SER A 73 26.40 -4.81 -0.06
N LYS A 74 25.61 -4.84 -1.14
CA LYS A 74 26.13 -4.62 -2.51
C LYS A 74 26.60 -3.18 -2.74
N VAL A 75 25.92 -2.19 -2.14
CA VAL A 75 26.34 -0.79 -2.20
C VAL A 75 27.65 -0.60 -1.44
N ASP A 76 27.76 -1.14 -0.22
CA ASP A 76 28.96 -1.02 0.61
C ASP A 76 30.20 -1.66 -0.04
N GLN A 77 30.00 -2.67 -0.90
CA GLN A 77 31.06 -3.37 -1.62
C GLN A 77 31.43 -2.74 -2.98
N ASP A 78 30.90 -1.55 -3.30
CA ASP A 78 31.06 -0.91 -4.63
C ASP A 78 30.67 -1.84 -5.80
N PHE A 79 29.76 -2.79 -5.57
CA PHE A 79 29.40 -3.82 -6.55
C PHE A 79 28.87 -3.20 -7.85
N TYR A 80 28.10 -2.11 -7.73
CA TYR A 80 27.51 -1.40 -8.87
C TYR A 80 28.52 -0.55 -9.66
N SER A 81 29.69 -0.28 -9.09
CA SER A 81 30.79 0.41 -9.76
C SER A 81 31.57 -0.51 -10.71
N SER A 82 31.35 -1.83 -10.63
CA SER A 82 32.00 -2.80 -11.51
C SER A 82 31.56 -2.61 -12.97
N PRO A 83 32.50 -2.48 -13.94
CA PRO A 83 32.16 -2.34 -15.36
C PRO A 83 31.25 -3.44 -15.89
N LYS A 84 31.40 -4.68 -15.39
CA LYS A 84 30.56 -5.82 -15.78
C LYS A 84 29.09 -5.62 -15.36
N VAL A 85 28.88 -5.05 -14.19
CA VAL A 85 27.53 -4.80 -13.64
C VAL A 85 26.87 -3.65 -14.39
N ILE A 86 27.64 -2.59 -14.70
CA ILE A 86 27.18 -1.45 -15.50
C ILE A 86 26.70 -1.91 -16.89
N SER A 87 27.50 -2.73 -17.60
CA SER A 87 27.10 -3.26 -18.91
C SER A 87 25.81 -4.07 -18.84
N LYS A 88 25.67 -4.93 -17.82
CA LYS A 88 24.47 -5.74 -17.62
C LYS A 88 23.23 -4.90 -17.33
N ILE A 89 23.38 -3.82 -16.56
CA ILE A 89 22.30 -2.84 -16.33
C ILE A 89 21.92 -2.15 -17.64
N GLY A 90 22.91 -1.72 -18.41
CA GLY A 90 22.71 -1.11 -19.73
C GLY A 90 21.92 -2.02 -20.69
N GLU A 91 22.33 -3.27 -20.84
CA GLU A 91 21.62 -4.27 -21.64
C GLU A 91 20.18 -4.48 -21.17
N SER A 92 19.95 -4.56 -19.86
CA SER A 92 18.60 -4.72 -19.32
C SER A 92 17.73 -3.49 -19.58
N LEU A 93 18.30 -2.29 -19.55
CA LEU A 93 17.58 -1.05 -19.87
C LEU A 93 17.22 -0.99 -21.35
N LEU A 94 18.17 -1.29 -22.24
CA LEU A 94 17.92 -1.36 -23.68
C LEU A 94 16.78 -2.34 -24.00
N LYS A 95 16.83 -3.54 -23.40
CA LYS A 95 15.76 -4.55 -23.53
C LYS A 95 14.41 -4.07 -22.99
N LEU A 96 14.39 -3.28 -21.91
CA LEU A 96 13.17 -2.70 -21.36
C LEU A 96 12.55 -1.68 -22.32
N PHE A 97 13.40 -0.87 -22.97
CA PHE A 97 12.97 0.16 -23.92
C PHE A 97 12.80 -0.37 -25.36
N GLY A 98 13.04 -1.66 -25.59
CA GLY A 98 12.83 -2.30 -26.90
C GLY A 98 13.84 -1.88 -27.97
N ILE A 99 15.04 -1.47 -27.55
CA ILE A 99 16.19 -1.14 -28.41
C ILE A 99 17.16 -2.32 -28.37
#